data_AF-A0A1Q9JFP5-F1
#
_entry.id   AF-A0A1Q9JFP5-F1
#
_cell.length_a   1.000
_cell.length_b   1.000
_cell.length_c   1.000
_cell.angle_alpha   90.00
_cell.angle_beta   90.00
_cell.angle_gamma   90.00
#
_symmetry.space_group_name_H-M   'P 1'
#
loop_
_entity.id
_entity.type
_entity.pdbx_description
1 polymer ?
#
loop_
_entity_poly.entity_id
_entity_poly.type
_entity_poly.pdbx_seq_one_letter_code
_entity_poly.pdbx_strand_id
1 'polypeptide(L)'
;MKFLRKDNQITFCGEYPIDKNDPAAAKEAIELTLPEGFSKKAKECWDYFDGAAFIFEYKGRLVITDEAVELTEAGDGSRTNPWGAPRWIVDSWEELEQILEETYDELKEEEII
;
A
#
# COMPACT_ATOMS: atom_id res chain seq x y z
N MET A 1 3.12 2.10 16.83
CA MET A 1 2.40 1.57 15.66
C MET A 1 0.93 1.86 15.82
N LYS A 2 0.41 2.73 14.96
CA LYS A 2 -0.98 3.21 14.92
C LYS A 2 -1.91 2.16 14.30
N PHE A 3 -1.42 1.35 13.37
CA PHE A 3 -2.27 0.51 12.51
C PHE A 3 -2.19 -0.99 12.81
N LEU A 4 -1.38 -1.41 13.77
CA LEU A 4 -1.40 -2.80 14.24
C LEU A 4 -2.68 -3.07 15.04
N ARG A 5 -3.41 -4.09 14.63
CA ARG A 5 -4.66 -4.60 15.20
C ARG A 5 -4.46 -6.08 15.56
N LYS A 6 -5.52 -6.73 16.07
CA LYS A 6 -5.47 -8.17 16.42
C LYS A 6 -5.58 -9.09 15.22
N ASP A 7 -6.10 -8.57 14.12
CA ASP A 7 -6.47 -9.26 12.88
C ASP A 7 -5.53 -8.90 11.72
N ASN A 8 -4.40 -8.26 11.99
CA ASN A 8 -3.29 -8.12 11.05
C ASN A 8 -1.95 -8.40 11.75
N GLN A 9 -0.89 -8.48 10.97
CA GLN A 9 0.44 -8.84 11.47
C GLN A 9 1.50 -7.96 10.82
N ILE A 10 2.62 -7.78 11.53
CA ILE A 10 3.84 -7.25 10.91
C ILE A 10 4.44 -8.35 10.05
N THR A 11 4.76 -8.02 8.81
CA THR A 11 5.44 -8.92 7.87
C THR A 11 6.84 -8.40 7.55
N PHE A 12 7.58 -9.25 6.84
CA PHE A 12 8.74 -8.82 6.08
C PHE A 12 8.71 -9.62 4.77
N CYS A 13 8.12 -9.06 3.73
CA CYS A 13 8.06 -9.68 2.41
C CYS A 13 9.38 -9.58 1.63
N GLY A 14 10.42 -8.98 2.22
CA GLY A 14 11.78 -8.98 1.67
C GLY A 14 12.10 -7.79 0.78
N GLU A 15 11.11 -6.98 0.41
CA GLU A 15 11.31 -5.71 -0.30
C GLU A 15 11.57 -4.58 0.68
N TYR A 16 12.52 -3.70 0.33
CA TYR A 16 12.86 -2.54 1.14
C TYR A 16 12.12 -1.31 0.61
N PRO A 17 11.25 -0.69 1.41
CA PRO A 17 10.53 0.48 0.97
C PRO A 17 11.49 1.65 0.69
N ILE A 18 11.16 2.45 -0.31
CA ILE A 18 12.00 3.53 -0.83
C ILE A 18 11.32 4.86 -0.53
N ASP A 19 12.06 5.79 0.09
CA ASP A 19 11.68 7.20 0.12
C ASP A 19 12.85 8.00 -0.45
N LYS A 20 12.74 8.44 -1.71
CA LYS A 20 13.79 9.23 -2.37
C LYS A 20 13.96 10.62 -1.75
N ASN A 21 12.94 11.16 -1.10
CA ASN A 21 12.99 12.46 -0.43
C ASN A 21 13.65 12.37 0.94
N ASP A 22 13.52 11.20 1.60
CA ASP A 22 14.07 10.93 2.93
C ASP A 22 14.54 9.47 3.07
N PRO A 23 15.67 9.08 2.44
CA PRO A 23 16.13 7.69 2.43
C PRO A 23 16.44 7.14 3.82
N ALA A 24 16.77 8.02 4.77
CA ALA A 24 17.07 7.62 6.14
C ALA A 24 15.82 7.20 6.91
N ALA A 25 14.68 7.84 6.65
CA ALA A 25 13.40 7.51 7.29
C ALA A 25 12.73 6.28 6.65
N ALA A 26 13.00 5.96 5.39
CA ALA A 26 12.41 4.80 4.71
C ALA A 26 12.53 3.48 5.51
N LYS A 27 13.66 3.28 6.21
CA LYS A 27 13.92 2.12 7.08
C LYS A 27 12.99 1.99 8.29
N GLU A 28 12.26 3.06 8.61
CA GLU A 28 11.30 3.12 9.73
C GLU A 28 9.90 2.67 9.30
N ALA A 29 9.66 2.49 7.99
CA ALA A 29 8.42 1.95 7.50
C ALA A 29 8.25 0.49 7.95
N ILE A 30 7.03 0.16 8.41
CA ILE A 30 6.71 -1.17 8.95
C ILE A 30 5.66 -1.80 8.04
N GLU A 31 6.01 -2.92 7.43
CA GLU A 31 5.10 -3.67 6.57
C GLU A 31 4.01 -4.37 7.40
N LEU A 32 2.77 -4.35 6.91
CA LEU A 32 1.59 -4.92 7.57
C LEU A 32 0.81 -5.80 6.60
N THR A 33 0.19 -6.87 7.09
CA THR A 33 -0.83 -7.59 6.32
C THR A 33 -2.14 -6.81 6.25
N LEU A 34 -2.94 -7.11 5.22
CA LEU A 34 -4.35 -6.70 5.20
C LEU A 34 -5.07 -7.28 6.44
N PRO A 35 -5.94 -6.50 7.12
CA PRO A 35 -6.73 -7.02 8.23
C PRO A 35 -7.72 -8.12 7.80
N GLU A 36 -7.78 -9.20 8.57
CA GLU A 36 -8.76 -10.28 8.36
C GLU A 36 -10.21 -9.81 8.57
N GLY A 37 -10.43 -8.68 9.25
CA GLY A 37 -11.75 -8.08 9.44
C GLY A 37 -12.35 -7.44 8.19
N PHE A 38 -11.58 -7.25 7.11
CA PHE A 38 -12.05 -6.58 5.90
C PHE A 38 -13.17 -7.36 5.21
N SER A 39 -14.03 -6.62 4.52
CA SER A 39 -15.11 -7.16 3.73
C SER A 39 -14.59 -8.14 2.69
N LYS A 40 -15.44 -9.10 2.30
CA LYS A 40 -15.10 -10.07 1.27
C LYS A 40 -14.69 -9.38 -0.04
N LYS A 41 -15.35 -8.26 -0.35
CA LYS A 41 -15.12 -7.47 -1.57
C LYS A 41 -13.74 -6.81 -1.55
N ALA A 42 -13.39 -6.15 -0.43
CA ALA A 42 -12.07 -5.56 -0.26
C ALA A 42 -10.95 -6.60 -0.33
N LYS A 43 -11.18 -7.80 0.24
CA LYS A 43 -10.23 -8.92 0.14
C LYS A 43 -10.07 -9.43 -1.28
N GLU A 44 -11.16 -9.65 -2.03
CA GLU A 44 -11.06 -10.08 -3.44
C GLU A 44 -10.30 -9.04 -4.29
N CYS A 45 -10.47 -7.74 -4.02
CA CYS A 45 -9.67 -6.69 -4.64
C CYS A 45 -8.20 -6.77 -4.25
N TRP A 46 -7.91 -6.99 -2.97
CA TRP A 46 -6.53 -7.16 -2.50
C TRP A 46 -5.86 -8.38 -3.10
N ASP A 47 -6.58 -9.50 -3.24
CA ASP A 47 -6.08 -10.73 -3.86
C ASP A 47 -5.68 -10.51 -5.32
N TYR A 48 -6.34 -9.60 -6.05
CA TYR A 48 -5.92 -9.19 -7.39
C TYR A 48 -4.55 -8.49 -7.40
N PHE A 49 -4.22 -7.76 -6.32
CA PHE A 49 -2.93 -7.10 -6.14
C PHE A 49 -1.91 -7.97 -5.39
N ASP A 50 -2.21 -9.22 -5.06
CA ASP A 50 -1.31 -10.07 -4.29
C ASP A 50 0.05 -10.22 -5.00
N GLY A 51 1.13 -9.96 -4.25
CA GLY A 51 2.50 -9.90 -4.76
C GLY A 51 2.86 -8.64 -5.57
N ALA A 52 1.89 -7.79 -5.90
CA ALA A 52 2.08 -6.56 -6.67
C ALA A 52 1.83 -5.28 -5.86
N ALA A 53 1.26 -5.38 -4.67
CA ALA A 53 1.07 -4.26 -3.75
C ALA A 53 1.44 -4.62 -2.30
N PHE A 54 1.88 -3.60 -1.56
CA PHE A 54 2.36 -3.74 -0.18
C PHE A 54 1.80 -2.64 0.70
N ILE A 55 1.60 -2.93 1.99
CA ILE A 55 1.05 -1.98 2.96
C ILE A 55 2.12 -1.66 3.99
N PHE A 56 2.44 -0.37 4.14
CA PHE A 56 3.38 0.12 5.14
C PHE A 56 2.71 1.11 6.10
N GLU A 57 2.97 0.98 7.39
CA GLU A 57 2.84 2.11 8.31
C GLU A 57 4.11 2.96 8.20
N TYR A 58 3.95 4.20 7.70
CA TYR A 58 5.06 5.14 7.53
C TYR A 58 4.62 6.56 7.89
N LYS A 59 5.43 7.27 8.69
CA LYS A 59 5.16 8.64 9.17
C LYS A 59 3.73 8.85 9.73
N GLY A 60 3.17 7.81 10.37
CA GLY A 60 1.84 7.85 11.01
C GLY A 60 0.65 7.63 10.07
N ARG A 61 0.89 7.25 8.81
CA ARG A 61 -0.12 6.95 7.78
C ARG A 61 0.04 5.52 7.26
N LEU A 62 -1.02 5.00 6.64
CA LEU A 62 -0.96 3.77 5.84
C LEU A 62 -0.60 4.16 4.42
N VAL A 63 0.49 3.58 3.92
CA VAL A 63 1.02 3.81 2.58
C VAL A 63 0.93 2.50 1.83
N ILE A 64 0.13 2.48 0.76
CA ILE A 64 0.00 1.33 -0.12
C ILE A 64 0.87 1.59 -1.32
N THR A 65 1.85 0.73 -1.57
CA THR A 65 2.76 0.83 -2.70
C THR A 65 2.41 -0.23 -3.73
N ASP A 66 2.91 -0.05 -4.95
CA ASP A 66 3.06 -1.13 -5.92
C ASP A 66 4.43 -1.83 -5.75
N GLU A 67 4.85 -2.61 -6.74
CA GLU A 67 6.16 -3.29 -6.82
C GLU A 67 7.37 -2.33 -6.72
N ALA A 68 7.20 -1.04 -7.02
CA ALA A 68 8.28 -0.06 -6.91
C ALA A 68 8.56 0.35 -5.46
N VAL A 69 7.65 0.01 -4.52
CA VAL A 69 7.77 0.24 -3.08
C VAL A 69 8.11 1.69 -2.68
N GLU A 70 7.68 2.66 -3.50
CA GLU A 70 7.88 4.09 -3.26
C GLU A 70 6.89 4.61 -2.21
N LEU A 71 7.41 5.06 -1.07
CA LEU A 71 6.64 5.55 0.08
C LEU A 71 6.10 6.96 -0.11
N THR A 72 6.71 7.75 -1.00
CA THR A 72 6.33 9.15 -1.26
C THR A 72 6.48 9.47 -2.73
N GLU A 73 5.70 10.44 -3.21
CA GLU A 73 5.90 10.98 -4.56
C GLU A 73 7.29 11.62 -4.69
N ALA A 74 8.04 11.18 -5.70
CA ALA A 74 9.35 11.69 -6.03
C ALA A 74 9.68 11.47 -7.51
N GLY A 75 10.70 12.18 -7.99
CA GLY A 75 11.17 12.09 -9.37
C GLY A 75 11.18 13.44 -10.07
N ASP A 76 11.66 13.45 -11.30
CA ASP A 76 11.48 14.56 -12.25
C ASP A 76 11.12 14.05 -13.67
N GLY A 77 10.93 12.73 -13.81
CA GLY A 77 10.65 12.07 -15.08
C GLY A 77 11.88 11.86 -15.96
N SER A 78 13.07 12.26 -15.50
CA SER A 78 14.31 11.95 -16.21
C SER A 78 14.67 10.47 -16.10
N ARG A 79 15.50 10.00 -17.04
CA ARG A 79 16.02 8.62 -17.03
C ARG A 79 16.76 8.26 -15.74
N THR A 80 17.35 9.25 -15.08
CA THR A 80 18.12 9.07 -13.84
C THR A 80 17.29 9.27 -12.58
N ASN A 81 16.09 9.85 -12.70
CA ASN A 81 15.19 10.12 -11.59
C ASN A 81 13.72 9.99 -12.04
N PRO A 82 13.28 8.76 -12.40
CA PRO A 82 11.93 8.53 -12.87
C PRO A 82 10.90 8.83 -11.77
N TRP A 83 9.71 9.23 -12.19
CA TRP A 83 8.57 9.42 -11.31
C TRP A 83 8.23 8.11 -10.59
N GLY A 84 7.98 8.21 -9.29
CA GLY A 84 7.51 7.14 -8.43
C GLY A 84 6.63 7.74 -7.34
N ALA A 85 5.59 7.02 -6.94
CA ALA A 85 4.66 7.41 -5.90
C ALA A 85 3.99 6.16 -5.33
N PRO A 86 3.49 6.23 -4.08
CA PRO A 86 2.62 5.19 -3.57
C PRO A 86 1.32 5.16 -4.37
N ARG A 87 0.69 3.99 -4.41
CA ARG A 87 -0.62 3.78 -4.99
C ARG A 87 -1.70 4.54 -4.22
N TRP A 88 -1.70 4.42 -2.89
CA TRP A 88 -2.61 5.15 -2.01
C TRP A 88 -1.92 5.57 -0.71
N ILE A 89 -2.34 6.69 -0.13
CA ILE A 89 -1.95 7.10 1.22
C ILE A 89 -3.21 7.47 1.99
N VAL A 90 -3.47 6.73 3.07
CA VAL A 90 -4.71 6.83 3.86
C VAL A 90 -4.40 6.97 5.34
N ASP A 91 -5.36 7.50 6.09
CA ASP A 91 -5.18 7.79 7.52
C ASP A 91 -5.83 6.76 8.44
N SER A 92 -6.62 5.83 7.87
CA SER A 92 -7.37 4.78 8.58
C SER A 92 -7.49 3.51 7.74
N TRP A 93 -7.77 2.37 8.40
CA TRP A 93 -8.06 1.12 7.70
C TRP A 93 -9.43 1.18 7.02
N GLU A 94 -10.37 1.91 7.60
CA GLU A 94 -11.73 2.07 7.08
C GLU A 94 -11.71 2.81 5.72
N GLU A 95 -10.82 3.81 5.58
CA GLU A 95 -10.56 4.49 4.31
C GLU A 95 -9.93 3.55 3.28
N LEU A 96 -8.97 2.70 3.68
CA LEU A 96 -8.41 1.70 2.78
C LEU A 96 -9.47 0.70 2.31
N GLU A 97 -10.29 0.20 3.24
CA GLU A 97 -11.36 -0.76 2.93
C GLU A 97 -12.33 -0.17 1.91
N GLN A 98 -12.76 1.08 2.09
CA GLN A 98 -13.61 1.78 1.12
C GLN A 98 -12.95 1.88 -0.26
N ILE A 99 -11.67 2.29 -0.33
CA ILE A 99 -10.95 2.39 -1.61
C ILE A 99 -10.88 1.03 -2.32
N LEU A 100 -10.60 -0.06 -1.57
CA LEU A 100 -10.56 -1.40 -2.15
C LEU A 100 -11.93 -1.87 -2.64
N GLU A 101 -13.00 -1.52 -1.94
CA GLU A 101 -14.37 -1.83 -2.38
C GLU A 101 -14.75 -1.05 -3.64
N GLU A 102 -14.39 0.23 -3.73
CA GLU A 102 -14.64 1.05 -4.92
C GLU A 102 -13.81 0.55 -6.11
N THR A 103 -12.53 0.27 -5.89
CA THR A 103 -11.63 -0.30 -6.91
C THR A 103 -12.13 -1.64 -7.41
N TYR A 104 -12.67 -2.50 -6.53
CA TYR A 104 -13.29 -3.76 -6.94
C TYR A 104 -14.44 -3.54 -7.92
N ASP A 105 -15.34 -2.58 -7.62
CA ASP A 105 -16.48 -2.32 -8.50
C ASP A 105 -16.00 -1.86 -9.88
N GLU A 106 -15.01 -0.97 -9.93
CA GLU A 106 -14.39 -0.52 -11.19
C GLU A 106 -13.78 -1.70 -11.97
N LEU A 107 -12.96 -2.53 -11.32
CA LEU A 107 -12.33 -3.70 -11.97
C LEU A 107 -13.36 -4.70 -12.49
N LYS A 108 -14.48 -4.86 -11.77
CA LYS A 108 -15.57 -5.76 -12.17
C LYS A 108 -16.40 -5.19 -13.30
N GLU A 109 -16.67 -3.88 -13.30
CA GLU A 109 -17.34 -3.20 -14.41
C GLU A 109 -16.52 -3.28 -15.70
N GLU A 110 -15.19 -3.29 -15.60
CA GLU A 110 -14.25 -3.48 -16.70
C GLU A 110 -14.01 -4.96 -17.09
N GLU A 111 -14.69 -5.91 -16.45
CA GLU A 111 -14.52 -7.36 -16.64
C GLU A 111 -13.06 -7.85 -16.47
N ILE A 112 -12.28 -7.17 -15.62
CA ILE A 112 -10.89 -7.57 -15.27
C ILE A 112 -10.89 -8.67 -14.21
N ILE A 113 -11.84 -8.60 -13.25
CA ILE A 113 -12.06 -9.59 -12.20
C ILE A 113 -13.49 -10.15 -12.22
#